data_AF-H3B709-F1
#
_entry.id   AF-H3B709-F1
#
_cell.length_a   1.000
_cell.length_b   1.000
_cell.length_c   1.000
_cell.angle_alpha   90.00
_cell.angle_beta   90.00
_cell.angle_gamma   90.00
#
_symmetry.space_group_name_H-M   'P 1'
#
loop_
_entity.id
_entity.type
_entity.pdbx_description
1 polymer ?
#
loop_
_entity_poly.entity_id
_entity_poly.type
_entity_poly.pdbx_seq_one_letter_code
_entity_poly.pdbx_strand_id
1 'polypeptide(L)'
;LKVFSLMKEISWSDLESAVESLGLSSGLDVDALYSESVCLRQAMPMITTANITCEDKWRMLFEKCSADCTKLVQFMMSIPVSNSFTERVFSRMGNAWTNERHRLEVDVVKAELQCKLNFDMSCSEVYEYVSKKPELLKAAKSNKKYNFLLK
;
A
#
# COMPACT_ATOMS: atom_id res chain seq x y z
N LEU A 1 12.92 8.79 5.06
CA LEU A 1 12.10 7.84 5.86
C LEU A 1 12.78 7.28 7.13
N LYS A 2 14.04 7.61 7.46
CA LYS A 2 14.67 7.19 8.74
C LYS A 2 13.89 7.60 10.00
N VAL A 3 13.20 8.73 9.93
CA VAL A 3 12.35 9.32 11.00
C VAL A 3 11.23 8.36 11.46
N PHE A 4 10.77 7.48 10.58
CA PHE A 4 9.59 6.62 10.81
C PHE A 4 9.94 5.15 11.07
N SER A 5 11.21 4.85 11.29
CA SER A 5 11.63 3.54 11.83
C SER A 5 11.23 3.35 13.29
N LEU A 6 10.64 4.38 13.93
CA LEU A 6 10.34 4.44 15.37
C LEU A 6 11.58 4.10 16.22
N MET A 7 12.78 4.40 15.68
CA MET A 7 14.07 4.29 16.38
C MET A 7 14.36 5.55 17.21
N LYS A 8 13.68 6.65 16.91
CA LYS A 8 13.69 7.91 17.64
C LYS A 8 12.25 8.39 17.80
N GLU A 9 12.01 9.21 18.82
CA GLU A 9 10.71 9.82 19.05
C GLU A 9 10.34 10.74 17.88
N ILE A 10 9.06 10.73 17.49
CA ILE A 10 8.52 11.60 16.45
C ILE A 10 8.19 12.94 17.11
N SER A 11 8.75 14.02 16.58
CA SER A 11 8.44 15.38 17.02
C SER A 11 7.25 15.95 16.25
N TRP A 12 6.60 16.99 16.80
CA TRP A 12 5.54 17.70 16.09
C TRP A 12 6.03 18.28 14.75
N SER A 13 7.24 18.84 14.72
CA SER A 13 7.84 19.35 13.49
C SER A 13 8.01 18.27 12.40
N ASP A 14 8.23 17.01 12.78
CA ASP A 14 8.29 15.91 11.82
C ASP A 14 6.92 15.62 11.19
N LEU A 15 5.84 15.72 12.00
CA LEU A 15 4.47 15.52 11.52
C LEU A 15 4.00 16.68 10.65
N GLU A 16 4.30 17.91 11.05
CA GLU A 16 3.98 19.13 10.29
C GLU A 16 4.68 19.12 8.92
N SER A 17 5.99 18.82 8.91
CA SER A 17 6.75 18.67 7.66
C SER A 17 6.21 17.54 6.78
N ALA A 18 5.74 16.43 7.38
CA ALA A 18 5.11 15.35 6.62
C ALA A 18 3.78 15.79 6.00
N VAL A 19 2.91 16.47 6.75
CA VAL A 19 1.62 16.97 6.24
C VAL A 19 1.82 17.93 5.07
N GLU A 20 2.76 18.87 5.18
CA GLU A 20 3.12 19.78 4.08
C GLU A 20 3.68 19.03 2.87
N SER A 21 4.67 18.17 3.09
CA SER A 21 5.35 17.45 2.00
C SER A 21 4.41 16.52 1.24
N LEU A 22 3.38 16.01 1.91
CA LEU A 22 2.39 15.09 1.33
C LEU A 22 1.14 15.83 0.80
N GLY A 23 1.06 17.15 0.99
CA GLY A 23 -0.08 17.96 0.55
C GLY A 23 -1.40 17.59 1.23
N LEU A 24 -1.34 17.15 2.50
CA LEU A 24 -2.52 16.61 3.22
C LEU A 24 -3.27 17.67 4.04
N SER A 25 -2.88 18.94 3.97
CA SER A 25 -3.42 20.02 4.80
C SER A 25 -4.93 20.25 4.64
N SER A 26 -5.54 19.86 3.53
CA SER A 26 -6.99 19.97 3.30
C SER A 26 -7.78 18.72 3.70
N GLY A 27 -7.12 17.59 3.94
CA GLY A 27 -7.75 16.30 4.22
C GLY A 27 -7.58 15.80 5.66
N LEU A 28 -6.77 16.50 6.45
CA LEU A 28 -6.50 16.21 7.85
C LEU A 28 -6.93 17.39 8.71
N ASP A 29 -7.52 17.10 9.86
CA ASP A 29 -7.68 18.07 10.92
C ASP A 29 -6.33 18.21 11.65
N VAL A 30 -5.63 19.32 11.40
CA VAL A 30 -4.29 19.58 11.93
C VAL A 30 -4.33 19.80 13.45
N ASP A 31 -5.41 20.36 13.98
CA ASP A 31 -5.57 20.61 15.42
C ASP A 31 -5.85 19.30 16.17
N ALA A 32 -6.68 18.42 15.57
CA ALA A 32 -6.86 17.06 16.07
C ALA A 32 -5.54 16.29 16.03
N LEU A 33 -4.79 16.36 14.92
CA LEU A 33 -3.49 15.71 14.78
C LEU A 33 -2.47 16.23 15.81
N TYR A 34 -2.45 17.53 16.11
CA TYR A 34 -1.60 18.08 17.15
C TYR A 34 -1.95 17.51 18.52
N SER A 35 -3.24 17.51 18.87
CA SER A 35 -3.74 16.97 20.13
C SER A 35 -3.37 15.49 20.28
N GLU A 36 -3.50 14.72 19.20
CA GLU A 36 -3.07 13.32 19.12
C GLU A 36 -1.56 13.18 19.34
N SER A 37 -0.75 14.02 18.69
CA SER A 37 0.71 13.97 18.82
C SER A 37 1.17 14.19 20.26
N VAL A 38 0.47 15.04 21.01
CA VAL A 38 0.75 15.30 22.43
C VAL A 38 0.44 14.07 23.28
N CYS A 39 -0.68 13.40 23.02
CA CYS A 39 -1.04 12.15 23.70
C CYS A 39 -0.04 11.02 23.36
N LEU A 40 0.33 10.89 22.09
CA LEU A 40 1.26 9.87 21.61
C LEU A 40 2.65 10.05 22.19
N ARG A 41 3.11 11.30 22.39
CA ARG A 41 4.43 11.59 23.01
C ARG A 41 4.63 10.86 24.33
N GLN A 42 3.57 10.63 25.12
CA GLN A 42 3.67 9.88 26.37
C GLN A 42 3.94 8.39 26.17
N ALA A 43 3.44 7.81 25.07
CA ALA A 43 3.62 6.40 24.71
C ALA A 43 4.87 6.14 23.85
N MET A 44 5.44 7.17 23.21
CA MET A 44 6.59 7.04 22.31
C MET A 44 7.84 6.43 22.95
N PRO A 45 8.23 6.77 24.20
CA PRO A 45 9.39 6.13 24.83
C PRO A 45 9.22 4.61 24.95
N MET A 46 8.02 4.15 25.30
CA MET A 46 7.69 2.72 25.42
C MET A 46 7.77 2.02 24.05
N ILE A 47 7.24 2.65 23.00
CA ILE A 47 7.22 2.07 21.64
C ILE A 47 8.64 2.03 21.03
N THR A 48 9.41 3.11 21.18
CA THR A 48 10.74 3.22 20.57
C THR A 48 11.76 2.30 21.22
N THR A 49 11.70 2.12 22.54
CA THR A 49 12.61 1.25 23.31
C THR A 49 12.23 -0.23 23.29
N ALA A 50 11.01 -0.58 22.85
CA ALA A 50 10.59 -1.97 22.74
C ALA A 50 11.51 -2.75 21.78
N ASN A 51 11.99 -3.91 22.24
CA ASN A 51 12.81 -4.81 21.43
C ASN A 51 11.92 -5.75 20.59
N ILE A 52 11.14 -5.15 19.70
CA ILE A 52 10.18 -5.81 18.81
C ILE A 52 10.38 -5.32 17.37
N THR A 53 9.71 -5.97 16.43
CA THR A 53 9.77 -5.60 15.01
C THR A 53 9.21 -4.20 14.75
N CYS A 54 9.60 -3.57 13.65
CA CYS A 54 9.09 -2.24 13.29
C CYS A 54 7.57 -2.28 13.08
N GLU A 55 7.09 -3.36 12.49
CA GLU A 55 5.69 -3.65 12.24
C GLU A 55 4.89 -3.71 13.56
N ASP A 56 5.43 -4.37 14.58
CA ASP A 56 4.78 -4.45 15.90
C ASP A 56 4.83 -3.10 16.64
N LYS A 57 5.89 -2.30 16.46
CA LYS A 57 5.92 -0.91 16.99
C LYS A 57 4.82 -0.04 16.36
N TRP A 58 4.63 -0.15 15.05
CA TRP A 58 3.55 0.54 14.36
C TRP A 58 2.16 0.06 14.81
N ARG A 59 2.00 -1.26 15.03
CA ARG A 59 0.76 -1.80 15.60
C ARG A 59 0.45 -1.19 16.97
N MET A 60 1.44 -1.16 17.87
CA MET A 60 1.30 -0.55 19.20
C MET A 60 0.96 0.95 19.12
N LEU A 61 1.53 1.67 18.16
CA LEU A 61 1.20 3.07 17.92
C LEU A 61 -0.26 3.22 17.45
N PHE A 62 -0.72 2.39 16.52
CA PHE A 62 -2.08 2.44 16.00
C PHE A 62 -3.15 2.12 17.05
N GLU A 63 -2.84 1.24 18.01
CA GLU A 63 -3.73 1.00 19.16
C GLU A 63 -3.91 2.24 20.06
N LYS A 64 -2.98 3.21 19.96
CA LYS A 64 -2.99 4.46 20.73
C LYS A 64 -3.35 5.69 19.90
N CYS A 65 -3.37 5.58 18.56
CA CYS A 65 -3.73 6.65 17.64
C CYS A 65 -5.25 6.70 17.38
N SER A 66 -5.77 7.89 17.12
CA SER A 66 -7.10 8.07 16.53
C SER A 66 -7.03 8.18 15.01
N ALA A 67 -8.13 8.63 14.39
CA ALA A 67 -8.35 8.51 12.96
C ALA A 67 -7.35 9.34 12.12
N ASP A 68 -6.91 10.51 12.58
CA ASP A 68 -6.10 11.42 11.76
C ASP A 68 -4.61 11.03 11.75
N CYS A 69 -4.03 10.63 12.89
CA CYS A 69 -2.74 9.94 12.92
C CYS A 69 -2.74 8.72 11.99
N THR A 70 -3.82 7.94 12.04
CA THR A 70 -3.93 6.72 11.22
C THR A 70 -3.95 7.06 9.72
N LYS A 71 -4.72 8.05 9.28
CA LYS A 71 -4.75 8.51 7.88
C LYS A 71 -3.38 8.97 7.39
N LEU A 72 -2.68 9.78 8.21
CA LEU A 72 -1.36 10.30 7.89
C LEU A 72 -0.35 9.15 7.67
N VAL A 73 -0.33 8.18 8.60
CA VAL A 73 0.58 7.03 8.50
C VAL A 73 0.18 6.10 7.35
N GLN A 74 -1.11 5.85 7.11
CA GLN A 74 -1.59 5.06 5.97
C GLN A 74 -1.12 5.66 4.64
N PHE A 75 -1.25 6.98 4.48
CA PHE A 75 -0.78 7.65 3.27
C PHE A 75 0.73 7.51 3.11
N MET A 76 1.50 7.72 4.18
CA MET A 76 2.95 7.53 4.14
C MET A 76 3.36 6.10 3.79
N MET A 77 2.72 5.09 4.39
CA MET A 77 2.99 3.67 4.11
C MET A 77 2.57 3.24 2.70
N SER A 78 1.65 3.98 2.06
CA SER A 78 1.29 3.75 0.66
C SER A 78 2.39 4.17 -0.32
N ILE A 79 3.37 4.97 0.13
CA ILE A 79 4.50 5.42 -0.69
C ILE A 79 5.57 4.34 -0.68
N PRO A 80 5.86 3.68 -1.82
CA PRO A 80 6.90 2.69 -1.88
C PRO A 80 8.27 3.34 -1.59
N VAL A 81 9.01 2.74 -0.66
CA VAL A 81 10.34 3.22 -0.22
C VAL A 81 11.42 3.01 -1.30
N SER A 82 11.13 2.17 -2.29
CA SER A 82 12.07 1.73 -3.32
C SER A 82 11.38 1.62 -4.67
N ASN A 83 12.12 2.00 -5.71
CA ASN A 83 11.71 1.77 -7.10
C ASN A 83 11.76 0.30 -7.50
N SER A 84 12.27 -0.61 -6.67
CA SER A 84 12.43 -2.04 -6.98
C SER A 84 11.13 -2.71 -7.44
N PHE A 85 9.97 -2.31 -6.89
CA PHE A 85 8.67 -2.80 -7.36
C PHE A 85 8.39 -2.32 -8.78
N THR A 86 8.57 -1.02 -9.04
CA THR A 86 8.39 -0.41 -10.37
C THR A 86 9.38 -0.98 -11.39
N GLU A 87 10.64 -1.18 -11.01
CA GLU A 87 11.67 -1.82 -11.84
C GLU A 87 11.30 -3.27 -12.19
N ARG A 88 10.73 -4.02 -11.24
CA ARG A 88 10.19 -5.36 -11.50
C ARG A 88 9.03 -5.31 -12.49
N VAL A 89 8.15 -4.31 -12.38
CA VAL A 89 7.08 -4.09 -13.38
C VAL A 89 7.69 -3.82 -14.75
N PHE A 90 8.67 -2.92 -14.86
CA PHE A 90 9.33 -2.60 -16.13
C PHE A 90 10.11 -3.77 -16.73
N SER A 91 10.80 -4.57 -15.90
CA SER A 91 11.48 -5.78 -16.37
C SER A 91 10.48 -6.79 -16.93
N ARG A 92 9.36 -7.03 -16.24
CA ARG A 92 8.29 -7.91 -16.73
C ARG A 92 7.62 -7.36 -17.99
N MET A 93 7.43 -6.04 -18.05
CA MET A 93 6.89 -5.36 -19.22
C MET A 93 7.82 -5.51 -20.42
N GLY A 94 9.12 -5.29 -20.23
CA GLY A 94 10.14 -5.48 -21.25
C GLY A 94 10.13 -6.90 -21.80
N ASN A 95 10.02 -7.91 -20.94
CA ASN A 95 9.92 -9.31 -21.35
C ASN A 95 8.61 -9.63 -22.10
N ALA A 96 7.50 -8.99 -21.75
CA ALA A 96 6.22 -9.16 -22.46
C ALA A 96 6.18 -8.39 -23.79
N TRP A 97 6.97 -7.32 -23.91
CA TRP A 97 7.03 -6.38 -25.03
C TRP A 97 8.26 -6.63 -25.94
N THR A 98 8.87 -7.82 -25.93
CA THR A 98 9.97 -8.12 -26.87
C THR A 98 9.41 -8.54 -28.25
N ASN A 99 10.20 -8.30 -29.31
CA ASN A 99 9.83 -8.65 -30.69
C ASN A 99 9.57 -10.16 -30.91
N GLU A 100 10.03 -11.04 -30.01
CA GLU A 100 9.81 -12.50 -30.08
C GLU A 100 8.36 -12.89 -29.79
N ARG A 101 7.64 -12.11 -28.96
CA ARG A 101 6.21 -12.25 -28.75
C ARG A 101 5.46 -11.16 -29.51
N HIS A 102 5.21 -11.41 -30.80
CA HIS A 102 4.29 -10.67 -31.69
C HIS A 102 3.57 -9.51 -30.99
N ARG A 103 4.22 -8.32 -30.97
CA ARG A 103 3.75 -7.02 -30.44
C ARG A 103 2.32 -7.05 -29.89
N LEU A 104 2.16 -7.58 -28.68
CA LEU A 104 0.86 -7.61 -28.02
C LEU A 104 0.35 -6.17 -27.88
N GLU A 105 -0.96 -5.97 -28.01
CA GLU A 105 -1.56 -4.66 -27.78
C GLU A 105 -1.27 -4.20 -26.34
N VAL A 106 -1.16 -2.88 -26.15
CA VAL A 106 -0.87 -2.26 -24.84
C VAL A 106 -1.82 -2.76 -23.76
N ASP A 107 -3.10 -2.89 -24.09
CA ASP A 107 -4.12 -3.34 -23.14
C ASP A 107 -3.92 -4.79 -22.72
N VAL A 108 -3.47 -5.66 -23.63
CA VAL A 108 -3.17 -7.06 -23.32
C VAL A 108 -1.94 -7.16 -22.43
N VAL A 109 -0.89 -6.41 -22.71
CA VAL A 109 0.31 -6.39 -21.87
C VAL A 109 0.00 -5.84 -20.48
N LYS A 110 -0.85 -4.81 -20.39
CA LYS A 110 -1.31 -4.27 -19.11
C LYS A 110 -2.09 -5.31 -18.30
N ALA A 111 -3.01 -6.03 -18.94
CA ALA A 111 -3.77 -7.10 -18.28
C ALA A 111 -2.87 -8.26 -17.83
N GLU A 112 -1.92 -8.69 -18.67
CA GLU A 112 -0.95 -9.74 -18.32
C GLU A 112 -0.09 -9.32 -17.11
N LEU A 113 0.42 -8.08 -17.10
CA LEU A 113 1.19 -7.54 -15.99
C LEU A 113 0.37 -7.50 -14.70
N GLN A 114 -0.87 -7.03 -14.77
CA GLN A 114 -1.77 -7.00 -13.60
C GLN A 114 -2.01 -8.40 -13.05
N CYS A 115 -2.26 -9.39 -13.90
CA CYS A 115 -2.44 -10.76 -13.45
C CYS A 115 -1.17 -11.31 -12.79
N LYS A 116 -0.01 -11.17 -13.44
CA LYS A 116 1.27 -11.71 -12.94
C LYS A 116 1.76 -11.03 -11.66
N LEU A 117 1.43 -9.75 -11.45
CA LEU A 117 1.87 -8.98 -10.29
C LEU A 117 0.94 -9.13 -9.08
N ASN A 118 -0.36 -9.34 -9.30
CA ASN A 118 -1.35 -9.41 -8.23
C ASN A 118 -1.72 -10.83 -7.79
N PHE A 119 -1.48 -11.84 -8.65
CA PHE A 119 -1.72 -13.23 -8.30
C PHE A 119 -0.41 -13.98 -8.15
N ASP A 120 -0.20 -14.56 -6.97
CA ASP A 120 0.92 -15.46 -6.67
C ASP A 120 0.55 -16.94 -6.96
N MET A 121 -0.38 -17.13 -7.91
CA MET A 121 -0.88 -18.42 -8.34
C MET A 121 -0.31 -18.78 -9.71
N SER A 122 0.08 -20.03 -9.89
CA SER A 122 0.36 -20.58 -11.21
C SER A 122 -0.89 -20.56 -12.09
N CYS A 123 -0.72 -20.65 -13.42
CA CYS A 123 -1.86 -20.70 -14.34
C CYS A 123 -2.83 -21.85 -14.02
N SER A 124 -2.33 -22.99 -13.54
CA SER A 124 -3.14 -24.13 -13.12
C SER A 124 -3.98 -23.82 -11.88
N GLU A 125 -3.38 -23.17 -10.88
CA GLU A 125 -4.08 -22.76 -9.66
C GLU A 125 -5.11 -21.66 -9.93
N VAL A 126 -4.79 -20.70 -10.82
CA VAL A 126 -5.74 -19.71 -11.29
C VAL A 126 -6.91 -20.39 -11.99
N TYR A 127 -6.64 -21.36 -12.87
CA TYR A 127 -7.70 -22.10 -13.56
C TYR A 127 -8.63 -22.83 -12.60
N GLU A 128 -8.08 -23.53 -11.60
CA GLU A 128 -8.88 -24.18 -10.57
C GLU A 128 -9.69 -23.18 -9.74
N TYR A 129 -9.07 -22.08 -9.32
CA TYR A 129 -9.70 -21.02 -8.54
C TYR A 129 -10.89 -20.41 -9.28
N VAL A 130 -10.69 -20.07 -10.56
CA VAL A 130 -11.72 -19.47 -11.43
C VAL A 130 -12.84 -20.49 -11.70
N SER A 131 -12.51 -21.75 -11.95
CA SER A 131 -13.49 -22.81 -12.21
C SER A 131 -14.41 -23.07 -11.02
N LYS A 132 -13.91 -22.88 -9.80
CA LYS A 132 -14.69 -23.01 -8.55
C LYS A 132 -15.55 -21.77 -8.24
N LYS A 133 -15.39 -20.65 -8.96
CA LYS A 133 -16.13 -19.40 -8.76
C LYS A 133 -17.01 -19.04 -9.98
N PRO A 134 -18.21 -19.64 -10.13
CA PRO A 134 -19.08 -19.39 -11.28
C PRO A 134 -19.53 -17.93 -11.42
N GLU A 135 -19.62 -17.19 -10.31
CA GLU A 135 -19.88 -15.74 -10.31
C GLU A 135 -18.80 -14.96 -11.07
N LEU A 136 -17.53 -15.32 -10.89
CA LEU A 136 -16.40 -14.68 -11.57
C LEU A 136 -16.41 -14.98 -13.07
N LEU A 137 -16.73 -16.22 -13.45
CA LEU A 137 -16.92 -16.61 -14.86
C LEU A 137 -18.08 -15.85 -15.52
N LYS A 138 -19.19 -15.67 -14.80
CA LYS A 138 -20.35 -14.90 -15.26
C LYS A 138 -20.01 -13.42 -15.41
N ALA A 139 -19.26 -12.87 -14.47
CA ALA A 139 -18.80 -11.48 -14.51
C ALA A 139 -17.82 -11.22 -15.66
N ALA A 140 -16.84 -12.12 -15.86
CA ALA A 140 -15.87 -12.03 -16.96
C ALA A 140 -16.52 -12.09 -18.35
N LYS A 141 -17.63 -12.85 -18.49
CA LYS A 141 -18.45 -12.88 -19.71
C LYS A 141 -19.39 -11.68 -19.87
N SER A 142 -19.56 -10.87 -18.82
CA SER A 142 -20.47 -9.73 -18.85
C SER A 142 -19.77 -8.47 -19.33
N ASN A 143 -20.47 -7.62 -20.10
CA ASN A 143 -19.99 -6.28 -20.44
C ASN A 143 -20.10 -5.28 -19.26
N LYS A 144 -20.40 -5.74 -18.04
CA LYS A 144 -20.51 -4.86 -16.87
C LYS A 144 -19.11 -4.56 -16.32
N LYS A 145 -18.70 -3.29 -16.33
CA LYS A 145 -17.44 -2.83 -15.71
C LYS A 145 -17.47 -3.03 -14.18
N TYR A 146 -16.30 -3.30 -13.62
CA TYR A 146 -15.97 -3.79 -12.28
C TYR A 146 -16.71 -3.18 -11.07
N ASN A 147 -17.98 -3.52 -10.87
CA ASN A 147 -18.76 -3.10 -9.68
C ASN A 147 -18.94 -4.23 -8.64
N PHE A 148 -18.05 -5.22 -8.59
CA PHE A 148 -18.14 -6.33 -7.64
C PHE A 148 -16.83 -6.51 -6.88
N LEU A 149 -16.94 -6.58 -5.55
CA LEU A 149 -15.83 -6.94 -4.66
C LEU A 149 -15.73 -8.46 -4.64
N LEU A 150 -14.60 -9.01 -5.09
CA LEU A 150 -14.29 -10.41 -4.92
C LEU A 150 -13.93 -10.65 -3.45
N LYS A 151 -14.88 -11.22 -2.70
CA LYS A 151 -14.60 -11.79 -1.38
C LYS A 151 -13.85 -13.12 -1.51
#